data_AF-M4V5C1-F1
#
_entry.id   AF-M4V5C1-F1
#
_cell.length_a   1.000
_cell.length_b   1.000
_cell.length_c   1.000
_cell.angle_alpha   90.00
_cell.angle_beta   90.00
_cell.angle_gamma   90.00
#
_symmetry.space_group_name_H-M   'P 1'
#
loop_
_entity.id
_entity.type
_entity.pdbx_description
1 polymer ?
#
loop_
_entity_poly.entity_id
_entity_poly.type
_entity_poly.pdbx_seq_one_letter_code
_entity_poly.pdbx_strand_id
1 'polypeptide(L)'
;MGMKAVLTAVVSLTLFATSAQANMLLKDVGIIGLMSHDIFAWDRPNEVNTENGRLDLSTIFDYDGGKLWESGGNPKNAENAPVYTVTMDLVDFYKARLAAGDNAVQARQATVVRFHAIVIESYTRVMSVTLPNQISSELPNNTEQAALRAMHDILPGRIELFDRIGRKELVLTNFFTAKTRLNEKEMNQQLRNFDGDYDAEYKRIEIPFTGKVINLMDIDREFIEKFSPYRQSEMLADLAAVGRAEKSMQQVHFASHLTDLFSKAFCSKGNAWMPQEIPCH
;
A
#
# COMPACT_ATOMS: atom_id res chain seq x y z
N MET A 1 -38.56 34.41 -52.50
CA MET A 1 -38.35 33.96 -51.11
C MET A 1 -37.23 32.93 -51.11
N GLY A 2 -36.01 33.33 -50.79
CA GLY A 2 -34.84 32.45 -50.76
C GLY A 2 -34.53 32.05 -49.32
N MET A 3 -34.63 30.76 -49.00
CA MET A 3 -34.18 30.22 -47.72
C MET A 3 -32.65 30.07 -47.75
N LYS A 4 -31.98 30.83 -46.88
CA LYS A 4 -30.56 30.63 -46.57
C LYS A 4 -30.45 29.42 -45.65
N ALA A 5 -29.79 28.36 -46.10
CA ALA A 5 -29.36 27.26 -45.25
C ALA A 5 -28.18 27.75 -44.40
N VAL A 6 -28.37 27.79 -43.08
CA VAL A 6 -27.30 28.00 -42.10
C VAL A 6 -26.72 26.64 -41.79
N LEU A 7 -25.48 26.41 -42.24
CA LEU A 7 -24.71 25.21 -41.95
C LEU A 7 -24.05 25.40 -40.57
N THR A 8 -24.61 24.79 -39.53
CA THR A 8 -24.00 24.77 -38.20
C THR A 8 -22.94 23.67 -38.17
N ALA A 9 -21.66 24.06 -38.22
CA ALA A 9 -20.55 23.14 -38.02
C ALA A 9 -20.48 22.69 -36.56
N VAL A 10 -20.77 21.42 -36.30
CA VAL A 10 -20.54 20.79 -34.99
C VAL A 10 -19.05 20.46 -34.90
N VAL A 11 -18.29 21.31 -34.20
CA VAL A 11 -16.92 21.00 -33.79
C VAL A 11 -17.01 19.97 -32.66
N SER A 12 -16.83 18.69 -32.98
CA SER A 12 -16.63 17.65 -31.97
C SER A 12 -15.27 17.86 -31.32
N LEU A 13 -15.27 18.48 -30.15
CA LEU A 13 -14.12 18.58 -29.28
C LEU A 13 -13.90 17.20 -28.65
N THR A 14 -13.14 16.33 -29.31
CA THR A 14 -12.61 15.12 -28.69
C THR A 14 -11.63 15.55 -27.60
N LEU A 15 -12.14 15.61 -26.36
CA LEU A 15 -11.31 15.59 -25.16
C LEU A 15 -10.52 14.28 -25.21
N PHE A 16 -9.27 14.35 -25.67
CA PHE A 16 -8.30 13.31 -25.38
C PHE A 16 -8.17 13.27 -23.86
N ALA A 17 -8.88 12.34 -23.23
CA ALA A 17 -8.58 11.94 -21.87
C ALA A 17 -7.18 11.36 -21.93
N THR A 18 -6.18 12.20 -21.68
CA THR A 18 -4.85 11.73 -21.30
C THR A 18 -5.09 10.88 -20.06
N SER A 19 -4.97 9.57 -20.20
CA SER A 19 -4.91 8.65 -19.06
C SER A 19 -3.79 9.15 -18.16
N ALA A 20 -4.16 9.74 -17.02
CA ALA A 20 -3.18 10.20 -16.05
C ALA A 20 -2.41 8.96 -15.58
N GLN A 21 -1.10 8.92 -15.86
CA GLN A 21 -0.24 7.87 -15.33
C GLN A 21 -0.23 7.95 -13.80
N ALA A 22 -0.24 6.80 -13.13
CA ALA A 22 -0.14 6.74 -11.68
C ALA A 22 1.20 7.34 -11.25
N ASN A 23 1.17 8.52 -10.63
CA ASN A 23 2.37 9.21 -10.14
C ASN A 23 2.74 8.68 -8.75
N MET A 24 3.26 7.45 -8.72
CA MET A 24 3.61 6.77 -7.47
C MET A 24 4.92 7.27 -6.90
N LEU A 25 4.91 7.49 -5.59
CA LEU A 25 6.07 7.95 -4.83
C LEU A 25 6.56 6.83 -3.90
N LEU A 26 7.83 6.88 -3.50
CA LEU A 26 8.39 5.91 -2.56
C LEU A 26 7.60 5.84 -1.24
N LYS A 27 7.07 6.98 -0.77
CA LYS A 27 6.20 7.00 0.41
C LYS A 27 4.93 6.20 0.25
N ASP A 28 4.38 6.09 -0.96
CA ASP A 28 3.17 5.31 -1.22
C ASP A 28 3.46 3.81 -1.01
N VAL A 29 4.67 3.34 -1.37
CA VAL A 29 5.13 1.98 -1.03
C VAL A 29 5.21 1.77 0.48
N GLY A 30 5.74 2.75 1.23
CA GLY A 30 5.79 2.68 2.69
C GLY A 30 4.41 2.63 3.34
N ILE A 31 3.48 3.47 2.87
CA ILE A 31 2.11 3.58 3.37
C ILE A 31 1.32 2.30 3.06
N ILE A 32 1.32 1.86 1.80
CA ILE A 32 0.59 0.66 1.36
C ILE A 32 1.20 -0.60 1.99
N GLY A 33 2.53 -0.65 2.16
CA GLY A 33 3.20 -1.74 2.85
C GLY A 33 2.78 -1.85 4.32
N LEU A 34 2.77 -0.74 5.06
CA LEU A 34 2.29 -0.74 6.45
C LEU A 34 0.80 -1.09 6.54
N MET A 35 -0.02 -0.52 5.65
CA MET A 35 -1.45 -0.85 5.53
C MET A 35 -1.66 -2.35 5.31
N SER A 36 -0.88 -2.96 4.41
CA SER A 36 -0.90 -4.40 4.17
C SER A 36 -0.58 -5.19 5.44
N HIS A 37 0.44 -4.77 6.19
CA HIS A 37 0.86 -5.44 7.43
C HIS A 37 -0.12 -5.27 8.59
N ASP A 38 -0.92 -4.21 8.59
CA ASP A 38 -1.96 -3.94 9.60
C ASP A 38 -3.25 -4.74 9.32
N ILE A 39 -3.56 -4.93 8.04
CA ILE A 39 -4.70 -5.75 7.63
C ILE A 39 -4.35 -7.25 7.65
N PHE A 40 -3.12 -7.60 7.27
CA PHE A 40 -2.70 -8.97 7.01
C PHE A 40 -1.39 -9.38 7.70
N ALA A 41 -1.44 -10.49 8.43
CA ALA A 41 -0.28 -11.31 8.78
C ALA A 41 -0.56 -12.77 8.40
N TRP A 42 -0.02 -13.18 7.25
CA TRP A 42 -0.25 -14.53 6.76
C TRP A 42 0.59 -15.59 7.51
N ASP A 43 -0.10 -16.53 8.14
CA ASP A 43 0.50 -17.76 8.67
C ASP A 43 0.50 -18.83 7.58
N ARG A 44 1.65 -19.02 6.92
CA ARG A 44 1.77 -19.93 5.77
C ARG A 44 1.45 -21.39 6.10
N PRO A 45 1.94 -21.99 7.21
CA PRO A 45 1.56 -23.34 7.62
C PRO A 45 0.07 -23.58 7.83
N ASN A 46 -0.64 -22.63 8.45
CA ASN A 46 -2.05 -22.79 8.81
C ASN A 46 -3.01 -22.15 7.79
N GLU A 47 -2.48 -21.39 6.85
CA GLU A 47 -3.21 -20.70 5.78
C GLU A 47 -4.31 -19.76 6.30
N VAL A 48 -3.96 -19.02 7.35
CA VAL A 48 -4.85 -18.05 8.00
C VAL A 48 -4.19 -16.68 8.11
N ASN A 49 -5.02 -15.63 8.04
CA ASN A 49 -4.63 -14.31 8.46
C ASN A 49 -4.68 -14.23 10.00
N THR A 50 -3.58 -13.82 10.63
CA THR A 50 -3.49 -13.65 12.08
C THR A 50 -3.68 -12.20 12.53
N GLU A 51 -3.76 -11.24 11.60
CA GLU A 51 -4.21 -9.88 11.91
C GLU A 51 -5.74 -9.77 11.95
N ASN A 52 -6.24 -8.67 12.51
CA ASN A 52 -7.67 -8.45 12.68
C ASN A 52 -8.40 -7.91 11.43
N GLY A 53 -7.66 -7.61 10.34
CA GLY A 53 -8.22 -7.15 9.08
C GLY A 53 -8.68 -5.68 9.06
N ARG A 54 -8.29 -4.86 10.04
CA ARG A 54 -8.68 -3.45 10.18
C ARG A 54 -7.46 -2.54 10.23
N LEU A 55 -7.64 -1.27 9.86
CA LEU A 55 -6.57 -0.27 9.88
C LEU A 55 -6.45 0.42 11.24
N ASP A 56 -6.24 -0.35 12.30
CA ASP A 56 -6.25 0.14 13.68
C ASP A 56 -4.86 0.22 14.33
N LEU A 57 -3.80 0.04 13.53
CA LEU A 57 -2.40 0.00 13.92
C LEU A 57 -2.08 -1.10 14.95
N SER A 58 -2.85 -2.19 14.97
CA SER A 58 -2.59 -3.38 15.80
C SER A 58 -1.23 -4.00 15.48
N THR A 59 -0.77 -3.92 14.22
CA THR A 59 0.58 -4.38 13.83
C THR A 59 1.71 -3.62 14.56
N ILE A 60 1.45 -2.38 15.00
CA ILE A 60 2.40 -1.59 15.80
C ILE A 60 2.15 -1.80 17.29
N PHE A 61 0.90 -1.61 17.73
CA PHE A 61 0.58 -1.42 19.15
C PHE A 61 0.15 -2.69 19.89
N ASP A 62 -0.28 -3.74 19.19
CA ASP A 62 -0.79 -4.96 19.82
C ASP A 62 0.15 -6.16 19.62
N TYR A 63 1.08 -6.08 18.66
CA TYR A 63 2.09 -7.10 18.42
C TYR A 63 2.92 -7.40 19.69
N ASP A 64 3.12 -8.70 19.98
CA ASP A 64 3.75 -9.20 21.21
C ASP A 64 3.16 -8.58 22.51
N GLY A 65 1.84 -8.40 22.52
CA GLY A 65 1.13 -7.77 23.63
C GLY A 65 1.50 -6.31 23.83
N GLY A 66 1.90 -5.62 22.77
CA GLY A 66 2.28 -4.21 22.77
C GLY A 66 3.63 -3.90 23.40
N LYS A 67 4.53 -4.87 23.58
CA LYS A 67 5.86 -4.62 24.18
C LYS A 67 6.85 -3.94 23.24
N LEU A 68 6.59 -4.01 21.94
CA LEU A 68 7.57 -3.63 20.89
C LEU A 68 7.16 -2.39 20.09
N TRP A 69 6.09 -1.69 20.47
CA TRP A 69 5.55 -0.55 19.72
C TRP A 69 6.58 0.56 19.52
N GLU A 70 7.45 0.82 20.51
CA GLU A 70 8.50 1.85 20.41
C GLU A 70 9.53 1.56 19.32
N SER A 71 9.63 0.30 18.89
CA SER A 71 10.51 -0.17 17.81
C SER A 71 9.77 -0.51 16.52
N GLY A 72 8.48 -0.15 16.43
CA GLY A 72 7.62 -0.35 15.26
C GLY A 72 6.71 -1.59 15.32
N GLY A 73 6.66 -2.29 16.46
CA GLY A 73 5.80 -3.46 16.67
C GLY A 73 6.28 -4.69 15.89
N ASN A 74 5.43 -5.19 14.99
CA ASN A 74 5.70 -6.39 14.18
C ASN A 74 7.02 -6.23 13.39
N PRO A 75 7.97 -7.19 13.46
CA PRO A 75 9.24 -7.11 12.74
C PRO A 75 9.13 -6.89 11.24
N LYS A 76 8.01 -7.30 10.60
CA LYS A 76 7.73 -7.05 9.18
C LYS A 76 7.72 -5.57 8.83
N ASN A 77 7.32 -4.71 9.77
CA ASN A 77 7.34 -3.25 9.59
C ASN A 77 8.77 -2.68 9.48
N ALA A 78 9.78 -3.50 9.78
CA ALA A 78 11.19 -3.14 9.72
C ALA A 78 11.96 -3.90 8.63
N GLU A 79 11.29 -4.65 7.76
CA GLU A 79 11.90 -5.41 6.65
C GLU A 79 12.04 -4.58 5.36
N ASN A 80 11.49 -3.37 5.33
CA ASN A 80 11.56 -2.45 4.20
C ASN A 80 11.70 -1.00 4.70
N ALA A 81 12.68 -0.24 4.20
CA ALA A 81 13.00 1.09 4.72
C ALA A 81 11.88 2.15 4.57
N PRO A 82 11.16 2.24 3.44
CA PRO A 82 9.95 3.04 3.35
C PRO A 82 8.88 2.69 4.40
N VAL A 83 8.57 1.40 4.57
CA VAL A 83 7.59 0.94 5.58
C VAL A 83 8.06 1.30 6.99
N TYR A 84 9.33 1.06 7.30
CA TYR A 84 9.91 1.40 8.59
C TYR A 84 9.88 2.90 8.86
N THR A 85 10.12 3.72 7.84
CA THR A 85 10.05 5.19 7.96
C THR A 85 8.65 5.65 8.33
N VAL A 86 7.63 5.20 7.59
CA VAL A 86 6.21 5.53 7.90
C VAL A 86 5.81 5.02 9.29
N THR A 87 6.22 3.81 9.63
CA THR A 87 5.96 3.20 10.95
C THR A 87 6.53 4.07 12.07
N MET A 88 7.80 4.47 11.96
CA MET A 88 8.45 5.27 12.99
C MET A 88 7.90 6.70 13.04
N ASP A 89 7.44 7.27 11.93
CA ASP A 89 6.77 8.57 11.92
C ASP A 89 5.43 8.53 12.69
N LEU A 90 4.68 7.42 12.62
CA LEU A 90 3.48 7.21 13.42
C LEU A 90 3.80 6.97 14.90
N VAL A 91 4.86 6.23 15.21
CA VAL A 91 5.36 6.04 16.59
C VAL A 91 5.78 7.38 17.21
N ASP A 92 6.49 8.23 16.46
CA ASP A 92 6.91 9.55 16.91
C ASP A 92 5.70 10.47 17.12
N PHE A 93 4.70 10.41 16.23
CA PHE A 93 3.44 11.13 16.40
C PHE A 93 2.69 10.69 17.67
N TYR A 94 2.58 9.38 17.90
CA TYR A 94 1.98 8.83 19.11
C TYR A 94 2.70 9.32 20.38
N LYS A 95 4.04 9.28 20.40
CA LYS A 95 4.86 9.82 21.50
C LYS A 95 4.61 11.31 21.72
N ALA A 96 4.49 12.09 20.66
CA ALA A 96 4.18 13.52 20.75
C ALA A 96 2.78 13.77 21.34
N ARG A 97 1.77 12.94 21.01
CA ARG A 97 0.43 13.03 21.61
C ARG A 97 0.47 12.74 23.12
N LEU A 98 1.17 11.70 23.54
CA LEU A 98 1.37 11.39 24.96
C LEU A 98 2.06 12.54 25.70
N ALA A 99 3.12 13.12 25.11
CA ALA A 99 3.84 14.26 25.68
C ALA A 99 2.96 15.53 25.80
N ALA A 100 1.94 15.66 24.94
CA ALA A 100 0.96 16.74 24.98
C ALA A 100 -0.17 16.53 26.00
N GLY A 101 -0.18 15.39 26.71
CA GLY A 101 -1.13 15.09 27.79
C GLY A 101 -2.28 14.15 27.41
N ASP A 102 -2.31 13.61 26.20
CA ASP A 102 -3.25 12.55 25.84
C ASP A 102 -2.94 11.28 26.65
N ASN A 103 -3.97 10.52 27.01
CA ASN A 103 -3.76 9.14 27.46
C ASN A 103 -3.48 8.21 26.27
N ALA A 104 -3.05 6.97 26.55
CA ALA A 104 -2.68 5.99 25.53
C ALA A 104 -3.81 5.70 24.51
N VAL A 105 -5.07 5.73 24.95
CA VAL A 105 -6.22 5.49 24.08
C VAL A 105 -6.40 6.65 23.10
N GLN A 106 -6.40 7.88 23.62
CA GLN A 106 -6.54 9.10 22.82
C GLN A 106 -5.38 9.25 21.83
N ALA A 107 -4.15 9.00 22.27
CA ALA A 107 -2.96 9.05 21.43
C ALA A 107 -3.04 8.03 20.29
N ARG A 108 -3.50 6.80 20.56
CA ARG A 108 -3.67 5.77 19.51
C ARG A 108 -4.76 6.16 18.53
N GLN A 109 -5.93 6.56 19.00
CA GLN A 109 -7.04 7.02 18.14
C GLN A 109 -6.59 8.18 17.22
N ALA A 110 -5.87 9.17 17.75
CA ALA A 110 -5.32 10.25 16.95
C ALA A 110 -4.28 9.76 15.91
N THR A 111 -3.47 8.77 16.27
CA THR A 111 -2.48 8.16 15.38
C THR A 111 -3.16 7.35 14.27
N VAL A 112 -4.23 6.62 14.58
CA VAL A 112 -5.07 5.90 13.60
C VAL A 112 -5.71 6.89 12.62
N VAL A 113 -6.28 8.02 13.10
CA VAL A 113 -6.81 9.08 12.23
C VAL A 113 -5.74 9.61 11.26
N ARG A 114 -4.52 9.86 11.75
CA ARG A 114 -3.39 10.29 10.92
C ARG A 114 -3.01 9.22 9.89
N PHE A 115 -2.96 7.97 10.30
CA PHE A 115 -2.66 6.85 9.42
C PHE A 115 -3.70 6.69 8.32
N HIS A 116 -4.98 6.76 8.68
CA HIS A 116 -6.08 6.76 7.72
C HIS A 116 -5.88 7.85 6.69
N ALA A 117 -5.70 9.11 7.10
CA ALA A 117 -5.51 10.23 6.18
C ALA A 117 -4.42 9.98 5.13
N ILE A 118 -3.24 9.49 5.52
CA ILE A 118 -2.16 9.21 4.57
C ILE A 118 -2.47 7.99 3.68
N VAL A 119 -3.21 6.99 4.17
CA VAL A 119 -3.71 5.86 3.37
C VAL A 119 -4.73 6.33 2.32
N ILE A 120 -5.67 7.21 2.68
CA ILE A 120 -6.65 7.81 1.74
C ILE A 120 -5.94 8.57 0.62
N GLU A 121 -4.95 9.40 0.99
CA GLU A 121 -4.17 10.17 0.03
C GLU A 121 -3.38 9.28 -0.93
N SER A 122 -2.75 8.22 -0.40
CA SER A 122 -2.01 7.25 -1.22
C SER A 122 -2.93 6.50 -2.17
N TYR A 123 -4.05 5.97 -1.66
CA TYR A 123 -5.08 5.32 -2.47
C TYR A 123 -5.56 6.22 -3.60
N THR A 124 -5.89 7.48 -3.30
CA THR A 124 -6.40 8.42 -4.30
C THR A 124 -5.38 8.69 -5.39
N ARG A 125 -4.10 8.73 -5.05
CA ARG A 125 -3.00 8.90 -6.01
C ARG A 125 -2.81 7.68 -6.90
N VAL A 126 -2.77 6.48 -6.30
CA VAL A 126 -2.55 5.23 -7.03
C VAL A 126 -3.75 4.88 -7.89
N MET A 127 -4.94 4.86 -7.30
CA MET A 127 -6.17 4.43 -7.95
C MET A 127 -6.81 5.54 -8.77
N SER A 128 -6.37 6.79 -8.67
CA SER A 128 -6.97 7.95 -9.36
C SER A 128 -8.48 8.07 -9.13
N VAL A 129 -8.98 7.59 -7.99
CA VAL A 129 -10.37 7.69 -7.52
C VAL A 129 -10.38 7.95 -6.02
N THR A 130 -11.46 8.56 -5.53
CA THR A 130 -11.67 8.67 -4.08
C THR A 130 -12.02 7.32 -3.49
N LEU A 131 -11.84 7.18 -2.17
CA LEU A 131 -12.29 6.00 -1.45
C LEU A 131 -13.78 5.69 -1.68
N PRO A 132 -14.18 4.41 -1.58
CA PRO A 132 -15.58 4.04 -1.68
C PRO A 132 -16.40 4.72 -0.59
N ASN A 133 -17.56 5.25 -0.97
CA ASN A 133 -18.49 5.92 -0.05
C ASN A 133 -19.24 4.96 0.87
N GLN A 134 -19.08 3.65 0.65
CA GLN A 134 -19.71 2.59 1.44
C GLN A 134 -18.61 1.77 2.11
N ILE A 135 -18.67 1.70 3.44
CA ILE A 135 -17.78 0.88 4.26
C ILE A 135 -18.53 -0.39 4.66
N SER A 136 -17.90 -1.54 4.41
CA SER A 136 -18.47 -2.86 4.69
C SER A 136 -18.01 -3.38 6.03
N SER A 137 -18.93 -3.97 6.80
CA SER A 137 -18.59 -4.67 8.04
C SER A 137 -17.94 -6.05 7.83
N GLU A 138 -17.89 -6.55 6.60
CA GLU A 138 -17.14 -7.76 6.26
C GLU A 138 -15.64 -7.61 6.54
N LEU A 139 -14.96 -8.72 6.76
CA LEU A 139 -13.49 -8.74 6.88
C LEU A 139 -12.85 -8.91 5.50
N PRO A 140 -11.66 -8.33 5.28
CA PRO A 140 -10.86 -8.64 4.11
C PRO A 140 -10.57 -10.14 3.98
N ASN A 141 -10.55 -10.65 2.76
CA ASN A 141 -10.30 -12.05 2.43
C ASN A 141 -9.04 -12.24 1.57
N ASN A 142 -8.73 -13.50 1.24
CA ASN A 142 -7.51 -13.82 0.51
C ASN A 142 -7.53 -13.35 -0.97
N THR A 143 -8.71 -13.15 -1.58
CA THR A 143 -8.80 -12.57 -2.93
C THR A 143 -8.35 -11.11 -2.92
N GLU A 144 -8.77 -10.35 -1.90
CA GLU A 144 -8.32 -8.98 -1.70
C GLU A 144 -6.83 -8.90 -1.35
N GLN A 145 -6.32 -9.85 -0.55
CA GLN A 145 -4.89 -9.97 -0.30
C GLN A 145 -4.09 -10.30 -1.58
N ALA A 146 -4.62 -11.18 -2.44
CA ALA A 146 -4.02 -11.53 -3.72
C ALA A 146 -3.97 -10.32 -4.67
N ALA A 147 -5.05 -9.52 -4.72
CA ALA A 147 -5.09 -8.26 -5.47
C ALA A 147 -3.98 -7.30 -5.02
N LEU A 148 -3.77 -7.16 -3.71
CA LEU A 148 -2.72 -6.30 -3.17
C LEU A 148 -1.31 -6.84 -3.47
N ARG A 149 -1.09 -8.16 -3.38
CA ARG A 149 0.20 -8.79 -3.71
C ARG A 149 0.60 -8.58 -5.17
N ALA A 150 -0.35 -8.56 -6.10
CA ALA A 150 -0.04 -8.29 -7.51
C ALA A 150 0.61 -6.91 -7.71
N MET A 151 0.32 -5.94 -6.83
CA MET A 151 0.90 -4.60 -6.87
C MET A 151 2.40 -4.57 -6.53
N HIS A 152 3.00 -5.68 -6.07
CA HIS A 152 4.43 -5.74 -5.75
C HIS A 152 5.35 -5.50 -6.97
N ASP A 153 4.84 -5.51 -8.21
CA ASP A 153 5.55 -5.01 -9.41
C ASP A 153 6.15 -3.61 -9.17
N ILE A 154 5.43 -2.71 -8.50
CA ILE A 154 5.92 -1.34 -8.28
C ILE A 154 7.04 -1.22 -7.25
N LEU A 155 7.36 -2.29 -6.51
CA LEU A 155 8.33 -2.21 -5.43
C LEU A 155 9.74 -1.98 -6.00
N PRO A 156 10.39 -0.84 -5.69
CA PRO A 156 11.76 -0.62 -6.11
C PRO A 156 12.70 -1.52 -5.30
N GLY A 157 13.61 -2.21 -5.97
CA GLY A 157 14.69 -2.98 -5.37
C GLY A 157 15.76 -2.08 -4.78
N ARG A 158 15.94 -0.90 -5.39
CA ARG A 158 16.92 0.12 -5.02
C ARG A 158 16.31 1.51 -5.04
N ILE A 159 16.82 2.38 -4.18
CA ILE A 159 16.50 3.80 -4.19
C ILE A 159 17.77 4.64 -4.06
N GLU A 160 17.70 5.88 -4.52
CA GLU A 160 18.75 6.86 -4.27
C GLU A 160 18.66 7.37 -2.83
N LEU A 161 19.82 7.65 -2.24
CA LEU A 161 19.94 8.31 -0.95
C LEU A 161 20.47 9.73 -1.16
N PHE A 162 19.83 10.68 -0.49
CA PHE A 162 20.18 12.09 -0.61
C PHE A 162 20.82 12.59 0.68
N ASP A 163 21.83 13.44 0.53
CA ASP A 163 22.48 14.14 1.65
C ASP A 163 23.13 13.19 2.68
N ARG A 164 23.52 11.98 2.23
CA ARG A 164 24.24 10.99 3.05
C ARG A 164 25.70 10.86 2.63
N ILE A 165 26.60 10.95 3.60
CA ILE A 165 28.05 10.81 3.36
C ILE A 165 28.37 9.34 3.04
N GLY A 166 29.02 9.09 1.90
CA GLY A 166 29.60 7.79 1.56
C GLY A 166 28.62 6.71 1.06
N ARG A 167 27.31 6.97 1.06
CA ARG A 167 26.29 6.03 0.54
C ARG A 167 25.29 6.76 -0.33
N LYS A 168 25.23 6.39 -1.61
CA LYS A 168 24.33 7.01 -2.61
C LYS A 168 23.08 6.19 -2.91
N GLU A 169 23.07 4.92 -2.53
CA GLU A 169 21.95 4.01 -2.82
C GLU A 169 21.67 3.08 -1.64
N LEU A 170 20.41 2.64 -1.57
CA LEU A 170 19.92 1.66 -0.61
C LEU A 170 19.28 0.49 -1.36
N VAL A 171 19.70 -0.73 -1.05
CA VAL A 171 19.01 -1.96 -1.47
C VAL A 171 17.91 -2.24 -0.46
N LEU A 172 16.65 -2.23 -0.91
CA LEU A 172 15.49 -2.29 -0.02
C LEU A 172 15.20 -3.67 0.54
N THR A 173 15.67 -4.74 -0.11
CA THR A 173 15.55 -6.12 0.37
C THR A 173 16.69 -6.53 1.32
N ASN A 174 17.65 -5.64 1.59
CA ASN A 174 18.78 -5.95 2.47
C ASN A 174 18.38 -5.78 3.95
N PHE A 175 18.28 -6.90 4.65
CA PHE A 175 17.94 -6.97 6.07
C PHE A 175 18.77 -6.04 6.97
N PHE A 176 20.08 -5.90 6.72
CA PHE A 176 20.95 -5.06 7.56
C PHE A 176 20.65 -3.57 7.44
N THR A 177 19.97 -3.17 6.37
CA THR A 177 19.70 -1.76 6.07
C THR A 177 18.21 -1.46 5.95
N ALA A 178 17.35 -2.45 6.15
CA ALA A 178 15.90 -2.31 6.12
C ALA A 178 15.35 -1.34 7.19
N LYS A 179 16.04 -1.20 8.32
CA LYS A 179 15.72 -0.22 9.38
C LYS A 179 16.28 1.19 9.13
N THR A 180 16.65 1.53 7.90
CA THR A 180 17.09 2.90 7.57
C THR A 180 15.88 3.83 7.55
N ARG A 181 15.82 4.82 8.45
CA ARG A 181 14.84 5.91 8.31
C ARG A 181 15.23 6.80 7.13
N LEU A 182 14.30 6.99 6.22
CA LEU A 182 14.46 7.82 5.02
C LEU A 182 14.03 9.26 5.32
N ASN A 183 14.70 10.23 4.71
CA ASN A 183 14.31 11.64 4.81
C ASN A 183 13.19 11.99 3.80
N GLU A 184 12.63 13.19 3.91
CA GLU A 184 11.51 13.63 3.06
C GLU A 184 11.84 13.59 1.56
N LYS A 185 13.07 13.98 1.18
CA LYS A 185 13.51 13.97 -0.21
C LYS A 185 13.60 12.53 -0.74
N GLU A 186 14.11 11.62 0.07
CA GLU A 186 14.18 10.19 -0.26
C GLU A 186 12.76 9.59 -0.39
N MET A 187 11.84 9.91 0.54
CA MET A 187 10.47 9.41 0.53
C MET A 187 9.60 9.97 -0.61
N ASN A 188 9.94 11.13 -1.17
CA ASN A 188 9.23 11.74 -2.30
C ASN A 188 9.86 11.42 -3.68
N GLN A 189 10.76 10.44 -3.76
CA GLN A 189 11.25 9.92 -5.04
C GLN A 189 10.09 9.36 -5.86
N GLN A 190 10.03 9.71 -7.15
CA GLN A 190 9.13 9.07 -8.10
C GLN A 190 9.60 7.66 -8.40
N LEU A 191 8.67 6.72 -8.44
CA LEU A 191 8.94 5.34 -8.78
C LEU A 191 8.88 5.12 -10.29
N ARG A 192 9.45 4.00 -10.74
CA ARG A 192 9.18 3.52 -12.10
C ARG A 192 7.69 3.24 -12.24
N ASN A 193 7.20 3.27 -13.48
CA ASN A 193 5.86 2.78 -13.77
C ASN A 193 5.81 1.26 -13.64
N PHE A 194 4.61 0.71 -13.42
CA PHE A 194 4.36 -0.73 -13.56
C PHE A 194 4.85 -1.22 -14.93
N ASP A 195 5.63 -2.29 -14.96
CA ASP A 195 6.10 -2.90 -16.21
C ASP A 195 5.75 -4.38 -16.31
N GLY A 196 5.03 -4.91 -15.31
CA GLY A 196 4.62 -6.30 -15.24
C GLY A 196 5.71 -7.22 -14.72
N ASP A 197 6.74 -6.69 -14.08
CA ASP A 197 7.85 -7.47 -13.57
C ASP A 197 8.40 -6.97 -12.22
N TYR A 198 8.95 -7.87 -11.42
CA TYR A 198 9.49 -7.52 -10.11
C TYR A 198 10.95 -7.09 -10.26
N ASP A 199 11.38 -6.12 -9.46
CA ASP A 199 12.80 -5.76 -9.41
C ASP A 199 13.67 -6.96 -9.02
N ALA A 200 14.89 -7.02 -9.56
CA ALA A 200 15.80 -8.16 -9.42
C ALA A 200 16.07 -8.53 -7.95
N GLU A 201 16.12 -7.52 -7.08
CA GLU A 201 16.27 -7.64 -5.64
C GLU A 201 15.13 -8.44 -4.98
N TYR A 202 13.89 -8.31 -5.44
CA TYR A 202 12.74 -9.06 -4.90
C TYR A 202 12.63 -10.48 -5.47
N LYS A 203 13.24 -10.73 -6.63
CA LYS A 203 13.36 -12.10 -7.18
C LYS A 203 14.46 -12.92 -6.52
N ARG A 204 15.34 -12.28 -5.74
CA ARG A 204 16.50 -12.92 -5.10
C ARG A 204 16.72 -12.37 -3.68
N ILE A 205 15.71 -12.45 -2.84
CA ILE A 205 15.81 -12.03 -1.44
C ILE A 205 16.60 -13.09 -0.67
N GLU A 206 17.73 -12.70 -0.09
CA GLU A 206 18.55 -13.59 0.73
C GLU A 206 18.06 -13.57 2.18
N ILE A 207 17.77 -14.75 2.74
CA ILE A 207 17.33 -14.88 4.13
C ILE A 207 18.57 -15.00 5.02
N PRO A 208 18.84 -14.01 5.90
CA PRO A 208 20.04 -13.98 6.74
C PRO A 208 20.25 -15.27 7.51
N PHE A 209 21.50 -15.72 7.62
CA PHE A 209 21.93 -16.87 8.42
C PHE A 209 21.37 -18.25 8.02
N THR A 210 20.54 -18.33 6.98
CA THR A 210 19.96 -19.60 6.51
C THR A 210 20.55 -20.09 5.19
N GLY A 211 21.20 -19.20 4.43
CA GLY A 211 21.66 -19.47 3.06
C GLY A 211 20.52 -19.65 2.05
N LYS A 212 19.26 -19.44 2.44
CA LYS A 212 18.11 -19.54 1.56
C LYS A 212 17.95 -18.27 0.74
N VAL A 213 17.60 -18.43 -0.53
CA VAL A 213 17.19 -17.35 -1.43
C VAL A 213 15.74 -17.59 -1.79
N ILE A 214 14.89 -16.56 -1.65
CA ILE A 214 13.48 -16.61 -2.03
C ILE A 214 13.22 -15.68 -3.22
N ASN A 215 12.26 -16.06 -4.05
CA ASN A 215 11.73 -15.24 -5.11
C ASN A 215 10.32 -14.79 -4.71
N LEU A 216 10.17 -13.50 -4.40
CA LEU A 216 8.88 -12.93 -3.99
C LEU A 216 7.83 -13.08 -5.10
N MET A 217 8.23 -12.93 -6.36
CA MET A 217 7.33 -13.10 -7.51
C MET A 217 6.75 -14.52 -7.56
N ASP A 218 7.56 -15.55 -7.30
CA ASP A 218 7.09 -16.95 -7.26
C ASP A 218 6.18 -17.20 -6.05
N ILE A 219 6.50 -16.61 -4.90
CA ILE A 219 5.67 -16.71 -3.68
C ILE A 219 4.31 -16.05 -3.90
N ASP A 220 4.29 -14.86 -4.50
CA ASP A 220 3.05 -14.15 -4.81
C ASP A 220 2.25 -14.89 -5.88
N ARG A 221 2.90 -15.50 -6.88
CA ARG A 221 2.22 -16.37 -7.86
C ARG A 221 1.49 -17.51 -7.17
N GLU A 222 2.19 -18.26 -6.32
CA GLU A 222 1.64 -19.40 -5.59
C GLU A 222 0.44 -18.97 -4.74
N PHE A 223 0.53 -17.83 -4.05
CA PHE A 223 -0.57 -17.31 -3.26
C PHE A 223 -1.76 -16.90 -4.14
N ILE A 224 -1.53 -16.08 -5.17
CA ILE A 224 -2.56 -15.55 -6.05
C ILE A 224 -3.33 -16.69 -6.73
N GLU A 225 -2.62 -17.63 -7.34
CA GLU A 225 -3.25 -18.73 -8.10
C GLU A 225 -3.94 -19.75 -7.19
N LYS A 226 -3.55 -19.83 -5.91
CA LYS A 226 -4.19 -20.70 -4.94
C LYS A 226 -5.45 -20.10 -4.32
N PHE A 227 -5.42 -18.81 -3.98
CA PHE A 227 -6.45 -18.18 -3.15
C PHE A 227 -7.35 -17.18 -3.87
N SER A 228 -7.19 -17.05 -5.18
CA SER A 228 -8.02 -16.17 -6.02
C SER A 228 -8.32 -16.84 -7.35
N PRO A 229 -9.30 -16.35 -8.13
CA PRO A 229 -9.56 -16.83 -9.48
C PRO A 229 -8.55 -16.33 -10.52
N TYR A 230 -7.53 -15.56 -10.10
CA TYR A 230 -6.62 -14.88 -11.01
C TYR A 230 -5.34 -15.66 -11.29
N ARG A 231 -4.74 -15.37 -12.45
CA ARG A 231 -3.36 -15.74 -12.76
C ARG A 231 -2.46 -14.52 -12.59
N GLN A 232 -1.36 -14.68 -11.86
CA GLN A 232 -0.44 -13.56 -11.63
C GLN A 232 0.04 -12.93 -12.95
N SER A 233 0.33 -13.74 -13.97
CA SER A 233 0.77 -13.25 -15.27
C SER A 233 -0.23 -12.31 -15.94
N GLU A 234 -1.53 -12.57 -15.80
CA GLU A 234 -2.60 -11.73 -16.36
C GLU A 234 -2.73 -10.43 -15.56
N MET A 235 -2.60 -10.50 -14.24
CA MET A 235 -2.59 -9.33 -13.36
C MET A 235 -1.41 -8.40 -13.68
N LEU A 236 -0.21 -8.95 -13.87
CA LEU A 236 0.99 -8.21 -14.23
C LEU A 236 0.90 -7.60 -15.63
N ALA A 237 0.30 -8.31 -16.60
CA ALA A 237 0.08 -7.75 -17.93
C ALA A 237 -0.85 -6.52 -17.89
N ASP A 238 -1.87 -6.54 -17.05
CA ASP A 238 -2.77 -5.41 -16.84
C ASP A 238 -2.07 -4.23 -16.17
N LEU A 239 -1.25 -4.47 -15.13
CA LEU A 239 -0.44 -3.44 -14.49
C LEU A 239 0.56 -2.82 -15.48
N ALA A 240 1.24 -3.63 -16.29
CA ALA A 240 2.13 -3.14 -17.34
C ALA A 240 1.39 -2.24 -18.36
N ALA A 241 0.14 -2.58 -18.71
CA ALA A 241 -0.70 -1.73 -19.55
C ALA A 241 -1.05 -0.40 -18.88
N VAL A 242 -1.21 -0.37 -17.55
CA VAL A 242 -1.33 0.88 -16.80
C VAL A 242 -0.05 1.70 -16.88
N GLY A 243 1.12 1.10 -16.69
CA GLY A 243 2.39 1.82 -16.76
C GLY A 243 2.71 2.38 -18.15
N ARG A 244 2.22 1.73 -19.22
CA ARG A 244 2.24 2.23 -20.60
C ARG A 244 1.10 3.22 -20.92
N ALA A 245 0.26 3.56 -19.95
CA ALA A 245 -0.91 4.44 -20.09
C ALA A 245 -1.98 3.93 -21.08
N GLU A 246 -1.98 2.63 -21.40
CA GLU A 246 -2.99 1.96 -22.23
C GLU A 246 -4.27 1.66 -21.46
N LYS A 247 -4.16 1.53 -20.14
CA LYS A 247 -5.27 1.34 -19.19
C LYS A 247 -5.12 2.30 -18.02
N SER A 248 -6.23 2.64 -17.37
CA SER A 248 -6.21 3.24 -16.04
C SER A 248 -6.27 2.16 -14.96
N MET A 249 -5.86 2.48 -13.73
CA MET A 249 -5.90 1.52 -12.62
C MET A 249 -7.31 0.95 -12.37
N GLN A 250 -8.37 1.72 -12.62
CA GLN A 250 -9.76 1.26 -12.44
C GLN A 250 -10.22 0.27 -13.53
N GLN A 251 -9.48 0.18 -14.64
CA GLN A 251 -9.76 -0.76 -15.75
C GLN A 251 -9.03 -2.09 -15.59
N VAL A 252 -8.13 -2.20 -14.61
CA VAL A 252 -7.48 -3.45 -14.27
C VAL A 252 -8.52 -4.44 -13.73
N HIS A 253 -8.51 -5.67 -14.22
CA HIS A 253 -9.60 -6.63 -13.99
C HIS A 253 -9.78 -7.08 -12.53
N PHE A 254 -8.80 -6.82 -11.66
CA PHE A 254 -8.86 -7.10 -10.22
C PHE A 254 -8.99 -5.82 -9.35
N ALA A 255 -9.13 -4.64 -9.97
CA ALA A 255 -9.17 -3.36 -9.25
C ALA A 255 -10.35 -3.25 -8.27
N SER A 256 -11.48 -3.92 -8.55
CA SER A 256 -12.62 -3.97 -7.64
C SER A 256 -12.24 -4.56 -6.28
N HIS A 257 -11.36 -5.56 -6.24
CA HIS A 257 -10.91 -6.15 -4.97
C HIS A 257 -9.98 -5.23 -4.17
N LEU A 258 -9.23 -4.34 -4.84
CA LEU A 258 -8.54 -3.27 -4.12
C LEU A 258 -9.56 -2.31 -3.50
N THR A 259 -10.62 -1.93 -4.23
CA THR A 259 -11.68 -1.10 -3.65
C THR A 259 -12.42 -1.79 -2.50
N ASP A 260 -12.73 -3.07 -2.62
CA ASP A 260 -13.38 -3.87 -1.57
C ASP A 260 -12.49 -3.99 -0.33
N LEU A 261 -11.19 -4.22 -0.51
CA LEU A 261 -10.21 -4.26 0.57
C LEU A 261 -10.29 -2.99 1.42
N PHE A 262 -10.24 -1.82 0.78
CA PHE A 262 -10.31 -0.54 1.47
C PHE A 262 -11.71 -0.31 2.08
N SER A 263 -12.79 -0.66 1.38
CA SER A 263 -14.16 -0.58 1.94
C SER A 263 -14.29 -1.38 3.24
N LYS A 264 -13.66 -2.56 3.33
CA LYS A 264 -13.71 -3.42 4.50
C LYS A 264 -12.74 -2.97 5.60
N ALA A 265 -11.50 -2.64 5.25
CA ALA A 265 -10.44 -2.37 6.23
C ALA A 265 -10.68 -1.11 7.08
N PHE A 266 -11.45 -0.15 6.55
CA PHE A 266 -11.83 1.09 7.26
C PHE A 266 -12.99 0.92 8.25
N CYS A 267 -13.61 -0.26 8.34
CA CYS A 267 -14.75 -0.44 9.23
C CYS A 267 -14.38 -0.37 10.72
N SER A 268 -15.09 0.49 11.46
CA SER A 268 -14.94 0.74 12.89
C SER A 268 -15.78 -0.16 13.81
N LYS A 269 -16.68 -1.00 13.25
CA LYS A 269 -17.63 -1.83 14.01
C LYS A 269 -16.90 -2.73 15.01
N GLY A 270 -17.13 -2.48 16.30
CA GLY A 270 -16.54 -3.23 17.40
C GLY A 270 -15.05 -2.92 17.65
N ASN A 271 -14.49 -1.90 17.01
CA ASN A 271 -13.09 -1.52 17.15
C ASN A 271 -12.98 -0.14 17.82
N ALA A 272 -12.47 -0.10 19.05
CA ALA A 272 -12.38 1.12 19.86
C ALA A 272 -11.29 2.11 19.38
N TRP A 273 -10.36 1.66 18.54
CA TRP A 273 -9.24 2.46 18.05
C TRP A 273 -9.57 3.23 16.77
N MET A 274 -10.57 2.74 16.03
CA MET A 274 -11.00 3.30 14.75
C MET A 274 -11.89 4.54 14.95
N PRO A 275 -11.88 5.52 14.02
CA PRO A 275 -12.83 6.62 14.01
C PRO A 275 -14.27 6.10 13.86
N GLN A 276 -15.18 6.53 14.73
CA GLN A 276 -16.57 6.05 14.76
C GLN A 276 -17.50 6.83 13.81
N GLU A 277 -16.98 7.85 13.13
CA GLU A 277 -17.75 8.77 12.29
C GLU A 277 -18.14 8.15 10.94
N ILE A 278 -17.48 7.06 10.54
CA ILE A 278 -17.77 6.36 9.28
C ILE A 278 -18.62 5.13 9.60
N PRO A 279 -19.93 5.12 9.24
CA PRO A 279 -20.80 3.99 9.51
C PRO A 279 -20.40 2.77 8.67
N CYS A 280 -20.30 1.61 9.31
CA CYS A 280 -20.20 0.34 8.61
C CYS A 280 -21.59 -0.22 8.30
N HIS A 281 -21.77 -0.72 7.10
CA HIS A 281 -22.99 -1.40 6.66
C HIS A 281 -22.85 -2.92 6.68
#